data_AF-A0AAN8KB89-F1
#
_entry.id   AF-A0AAN8KB89-F1
#
_cell.length_a   1.000
_cell.length_b   1.000
_cell.length_c   1.000
_cell.angle_alpha   90.00
_cell.angle_beta   90.00
_cell.angle_gamma   90.00
#
_symmetry.space_group_name_H-M   'P 1'
#
loop_
_entity.id
_entity.type
_entity.pdbx_description
1 polymer ?
#
loop_
_entity_poly.entity_id
_entity_poly.type
_entity_poly.pdbx_seq_one_letter_code
_entity_poly.pdbx_strand_id
1 'polypeptide(L)'
;MYNGIGLETARGSGTNGYVTRNLSFIKKHRDRVDYKSEEEVKKLEQSLVKQPNLDILQHERKRKVELKCMEMQELMEEQGYSKEEIEGKVSVFRKMLMEKEGVSDSAVEKDEFGRPM
;
A
#
# COMPACT_ATOMS: atom_id res chain seq x y z
N MET A 1 -32.83 -40.66 -16.50
CA MET A 1 -31.73 -39.94 -17.20
C MET A 1 -31.36 -38.67 -16.42
N TYR A 2 -30.08 -38.40 -16.21
CA TYR A 2 -29.59 -37.19 -15.52
C TYR A 2 -28.46 -36.56 -16.34
N ASN A 3 -28.52 -35.23 -16.56
CA ASN A 3 -27.59 -34.51 -17.45
C ASN A 3 -27.42 -35.14 -18.85
N GLY A 4 -28.48 -35.74 -19.39
CA GLY A 4 -28.44 -36.43 -20.69
C GLY A 4 -27.63 -37.73 -20.71
N ILE A 5 -27.26 -38.27 -19.53
CA ILE A 5 -26.43 -39.48 -19.39
C ILE A 5 -27.21 -40.55 -18.61
N GLY A 6 -27.01 -41.82 -18.98
CA GLY A 6 -27.58 -43.00 -18.32
C GLY A 6 -28.88 -43.51 -18.95
N LEU A 7 -29.56 -44.40 -18.24
CA LEU A 7 -30.82 -45.00 -18.70
C LEU A 7 -32.01 -44.07 -18.45
N GLU A 8 -33.03 -44.18 -19.31
CA GLU A 8 -34.31 -43.49 -19.12
C GLU A 8 -35.08 -44.07 -17.92
N THR A 9 -35.14 -45.41 -17.84
CA THR A 9 -35.67 -46.17 -16.69
C THR A 9 -34.81 -47.41 -16.42
N ALA A 10 -34.71 -47.84 -15.16
CA ALA A 10 -34.07 -49.11 -14.78
C ALA A 10 -34.96 -50.34 -15.05
N ARG A 11 -36.26 -50.14 -15.30
CA ARG A 11 -37.17 -51.23 -15.64
C ARG A 11 -36.84 -51.76 -17.04
N GLY A 12 -36.62 -53.07 -17.16
CA GLY A 12 -36.30 -53.72 -18.42
C GLY A 12 -34.80 -53.73 -18.79
N SER A 13 -33.94 -53.05 -18.03
CA SER A 13 -32.48 -53.07 -18.25
C SER A 13 -31.79 -54.28 -17.61
N GLY A 14 -32.48 -55.03 -16.74
CA GLY A 14 -31.92 -56.16 -16.01
C GLY A 14 -30.86 -55.77 -14.97
N THR A 15 -30.75 -54.49 -14.61
CA THR A 15 -29.78 -53.94 -13.65
C THR A 15 -30.45 -52.93 -12.72
N ASN A 16 -29.75 -52.48 -11.68
CA ASN A 16 -30.25 -51.45 -10.76
C ASN A 16 -30.21 -50.02 -11.34
N GLY A 17 -29.71 -49.83 -12.57
CA GLY A 17 -29.59 -48.52 -13.21
C GLY A 17 -28.51 -47.61 -12.62
N TYR A 18 -27.54 -48.16 -11.87
CA TYR A 18 -26.44 -47.37 -11.31
C TYR A 18 -25.46 -46.92 -12.39
N VAL A 19 -25.23 -45.60 -12.49
CA VAL A 19 -24.37 -44.98 -13.51
C VAL A 19 -23.17 -44.32 -12.83
N THR A 20 -21.95 -44.69 -13.24
CA THR A 20 -20.72 -44.09 -12.74
C THR A 20 -20.07 -43.22 -13.82
N ARG A 21 -19.31 -42.22 -13.38
CA ARG A 21 -18.45 -41.45 -14.28
C ARG A 21 -17.25 -42.31 -14.70
N ASN A 22 -16.82 -42.18 -15.96
CA ASN A 22 -15.59 -42.80 -16.43
C ASN A 22 -14.37 -42.01 -15.92
N LEU A 23 -13.53 -42.65 -15.09
CA LEU A 23 -12.30 -42.06 -14.54
C LEU A 23 -11.17 -41.95 -15.56
N SER A 24 -11.18 -42.82 -16.58
CA SER A 24 -10.16 -42.90 -17.63
C SER A 24 -10.51 -42.06 -18.86
N PHE A 25 -11.63 -41.32 -18.84
CA PHE A 25 -12.04 -40.48 -19.95
C PHE A 25 -11.11 -39.27 -20.09
N ILE A 26 -10.35 -39.22 -21.19
CA ILE A 26 -9.48 -38.08 -21.52
C ILE A 26 -10.32 -36.99 -22.18
N LYS A 27 -10.38 -35.80 -21.56
CA LYS A 27 -10.99 -34.62 -22.17
C LYS A 27 -10.25 -34.27 -23.48
N LYS A 28 -10.95 -34.26 -24.61
CA LYS A 28 -10.38 -33.92 -25.94
C LYS A 28 -9.95 -32.46 -26.06
N HIS A 29 -10.58 -31.57 -25.30
CA HIS A 29 -10.22 -30.17 -25.23
C HIS A 29 -9.70 -29.86 -23.83
N ARG A 30 -8.55 -29.19 -23.76
CA ARG A 30 -8.10 -28.57 -22.52
C ARG A 30 -8.98 -27.35 -22.28
N ASP A 31 -9.42 -27.18 -21.04
CA ASP A 31 -10.01 -25.91 -20.61
C ASP A 31 -8.98 -24.82 -20.94
N ARG A 32 -9.37 -23.80 -21.72
CA ARG A 32 -8.43 -22.75 -22.15
C ARG A 32 -7.87 -22.10 -20.89
N VAL A 33 -6.56 -22.13 -20.75
CA VAL A 33 -5.86 -21.35 -19.73
C VAL A 33 -5.84 -19.93 -20.26
N ASP A 34 -6.66 -19.04 -19.68
CA ASP A 34 -6.55 -17.61 -19.95
C ASP A 34 -5.26 -17.11 -19.30
N TYR A 35 -4.22 -16.96 -20.13
CA TYR A 35 -3.01 -16.29 -19.75
C TYR A 35 -3.31 -14.81 -19.63
N LYS A 36 -2.98 -14.22 -18.46
CA LYS A 36 -3.05 -12.77 -18.28
C LYS A 36 -2.17 -12.10 -19.32
N SER A 37 -2.71 -11.10 -20.00
CA SER A 37 -1.94 -10.27 -20.93
C SER A 37 -0.80 -9.54 -20.18
N GLU A 38 0.27 -9.18 -20.89
CA GLU A 38 1.37 -8.39 -20.30
C GLU A 38 0.87 -7.08 -19.65
N GLU A 39 -0.20 -6.51 -20.22
CA GLU A 39 -0.85 -5.31 -19.68
C GLU A 39 -1.53 -5.57 -18.33
N GLU A 40 -2.18 -6.73 -18.15
CA GLU A 40 -2.78 -7.12 -16.87
C GLU A 40 -1.73 -7.39 -15.81
N VAL A 41 -0.61 -8.01 -16.19
CA VAL A 41 0.53 -8.24 -15.29
C VAL A 41 1.11 -6.90 -14.83
N LYS A 42 1.32 -5.96 -15.76
CA LYS A 42 1.82 -4.62 -15.44
C LYS A 42 0.87 -3.82 -14.55
N LYS A 43 -0.44 -3.92 -14.76
CA LYS A 43 -1.46 -3.31 -13.89
C LYS A 43 -1.44 -3.92 -12.49
N LEU A 44 -1.28 -5.24 -12.39
CA LEU A 44 -1.13 -5.93 -11.10
C LEU A 44 0.15 -5.48 -10.38
N GLU A 45 1.28 -5.42 -11.06
CA GLU A 45 2.54 -4.90 -10.50
C GLU A 45 2.40 -3.46 -10.01
N GLN A 46 1.79 -2.58 -10.79
CA GLN A 46 1.53 -1.19 -10.38
C GLN A 46 0.62 -1.12 -9.14
N SER A 47 -0.40 -1.98 -9.05
CA SER A 47 -1.28 -2.04 -7.88
C SER A 47 -0.60 -2.56 -6.61
N LEU A 48 0.49 -3.33 -6.77
CA LEU A 48 1.29 -3.84 -5.65
C LEU A 48 2.26 -2.79 -5.10
N VAL A 49 2.57 -1.73 -5.86
CA VAL A 49 3.36 -0.60 -5.38
C VAL A 49 2.48 0.27 -4.48
N LYS A 50 2.61 0.07 -3.17
CA LYS A 50 1.97 0.93 -2.17
C LYS A 50 2.56 2.33 -2.24
N GLN A 51 1.69 3.34 -2.18
CA GLN A 51 2.13 4.73 -2.08
C GLN A 51 2.91 4.95 -0.76
N PRO A 52 3.88 5.88 -0.74
CA PRO A 52 4.59 6.24 0.48
C PRO A 52 3.62 6.70 1.58
N ASN A 53 3.91 6.34 2.83
CA ASN A 53 3.10 6.79 3.96
C ASN A 53 3.27 8.32 4.14
N LEU A 54 2.14 9.04 4.14
CA LEU A 54 2.09 10.49 4.30
C LEU A 54 2.74 10.96 5.61
N ASP A 55 2.59 10.19 6.69
CA ASP A 55 3.18 10.52 8.00
C ASP A 55 4.71 10.52 7.92
N ILE A 56 5.29 9.52 7.23
CA ILE A 56 6.73 9.42 7.04
C ILE A 56 7.23 10.61 6.21
N LEU A 57 6.51 10.95 5.15
CA LEU A 57 6.86 12.08 4.28
C LEU A 57 6.81 13.42 5.04
N GLN A 58 5.77 13.63 5.86
CA GLN A 58 5.65 14.82 6.70
C GLN A 58 6.76 14.88 7.76
N HIS A 59 7.09 13.74 8.38
CA HIS A 59 8.17 13.67 9.35
C HIS A 59 9.52 13.96 8.71
N GLU A 60 9.76 13.50 7.48
CA GLU A 60 10.96 13.82 6.72
C GLU A 60 11.06 15.32 6.41
N ARG A 61 9.95 15.98 6.04
CA ARG A 61 9.90 17.45 5.85
C ARG A 61 10.23 18.19 7.15
N LYS A 62 9.61 17.83 8.28
CA LYS A 62 9.91 18.40 9.60
C LYS A 62 11.38 18.21 9.97
N ARG A 63 11.92 17.01 9.75
CA ARG A 63 13.34 16.71 10.02
C ARG A 63 14.28 17.58 9.18
N LYS A 64 13.99 17.80 7.89
CA LYS A 64 14.80 18.68 7.03
C LYS A 64 14.84 20.13 7.53
N VAL A 65 13.75 20.63 8.09
CA VAL A 65 13.70 21.97 8.69
C VAL A 65 14.59 22.03 9.94
N GLU A 66 14.46 21.07 10.86
CA GLU A 66 15.25 21.06 12.10
C GLU A 66 16.75 20.84 11.83
N LEU A 67 17.10 20.01 10.84
CA LEU A 67 18.50 19.84 10.43
C LEU A 67 19.12 21.17 10.00
N LYS A 68 18.44 21.94 9.14
CA LYS A 68 18.92 23.27 8.72
C LYS A 68 19.02 24.25 9.89
N CYS A 69 18.11 24.17 10.86
CA CYS A 69 18.16 24.99 12.06
C CYS A 69 19.37 24.63 12.95
N MET A 70 19.66 23.33 13.09
CA MET A 70 20.82 22.82 13.82
C MET A 70 22.14 23.24 13.15
N GLU A 71 22.25 23.09 11.83
CA GLU A 71 23.41 23.56 11.07
C GLU A 71 23.65 25.07 11.27
N MET A 72 22.59 25.88 11.25
CA MET A 72 22.71 27.32 11.51
C MET A 72 23.14 27.61 12.95
N GLN A 73 22.62 26.85 13.92
CA GLN A 73 23.02 26.98 15.31
C GLN A 73 24.50 26.67 15.50
N GLU A 74 24.99 25.54 14.98
CA GLU A 74 26.41 25.15 15.07
C GLU A 74 27.33 26.22 14.47
N LEU A 75 26.99 26.75 13.28
CA LEU A 75 27.76 27.84 12.65
C LEU A 75 27.80 29.11 13.51
N MET A 76 26.73 29.45 14.21
CA MET A 76 26.72 30.61 15.10
C MET A 76 27.48 30.35 16.41
N GLU A 77 27.45 29.13 16.92
CA GLU A 77 28.24 28.74 18.09
C GLU A 77 29.74 28.80 17.78
N GLU A 78 30.17 28.31 16.61
CA GLU A 78 31.56 28.40 16.13
C GLU A 78 32.02 29.85 15.95
N GLN A 79 31.12 30.74 15.52
CA GLN A 79 31.38 32.17 15.37
C GLN A 79 31.40 32.93 16.71
N GLY A 80 31.04 32.27 17.82
CA GLY A 80 31.11 32.84 19.17
C GLY A 80 29.95 33.78 19.53
N TYR A 81 28.79 33.63 18.89
CA TYR A 81 27.59 34.39 19.28
C TYR A 81 27.11 33.99 20.69
N SER A 82 26.40 34.92 21.35
CA SER A 82 25.76 34.60 22.63
C SER A 82 24.56 33.67 22.45
N LYS A 83 24.26 32.86 23.47
CA LYS A 83 23.17 31.87 23.42
C LYS A 83 21.81 32.51 23.13
N GLU A 84 21.55 33.71 23.66
CA GLU A 84 20.31 34.45 23.46
C GLU A 84 20.14 34.91 22.01
N GLU A 85 21.22 35.37 21.37
CA GLU A 85 21.21 35.78 19.96
C GLU A 85 21.03 34.59 19.02
N ILE A 86 21.64 33.45 19.36
CA ILE A 86 21.51 32.19 18.62
C ILE A 86 20.06 31.73 18.66
N GLU A 87 19.46 31.64 19.84
CA GLU A 87 18.07 31.21 20.00
C GLU A 87 17.09 32.14 19.27
N GLY A 88 17.31 33.46 19.36
CA GLY A 88 16.53 34.46 18.64
C GLY A 88 16.56 34.25 17.13
N LYS A 89 17.76 34.13 16.53
CA LYS A 89 17.90 33.96 15.08
C LYS A 89 17.39 32.60 14.60
N VAL A 90 17.67 31.52 15.33
CA VAL A 90 17.19 30.17 15.00
C VAL A 90 15.67 30.10 15.07
N SER A 91 15.02 30.77 16.03
CA SER A 91 13.56 30.79 16.13
C SER A 91 12.88 31.45 14.91
N VAL A 92 13.46 32.56 14.42
CA VAL A 92 12.98 33.26 13.21
C VAL A 92 13.22 32.39 11.97
N PHE A 93 14.40 31.79 11.86
CA PHE A 93 14.75 30.91 10.75
C PHE A 93 13.86 29.66 10.68
N ARG A 94 13.55 29.05 11.84
CA ARG A 94 12.61 27.92 11.95
C ARG A 94 11.23 28.30 11.39
N LYS A 95 10.68 29.45 11.78
CA LYS A 95 9.37 29.93 11.28
C LYS A 95 9.40 30.14 9.76
N MET A 96 10.44 30.80 9.25
CA MET A 96 10.60 31.03 7.81
C MET A 96 10.70 29.72 7.01
N LEU A 97 11.43 28.72 7.52
CA LEU A 97 11.56 27.42 6.87
C LEU A 97 10.27 26.59 6.94
N MET A 98 9.54 26.65 8.05
CA MET A 98 8.23 25.99 8.19
C MET A 98 7.22 26.54 7.19
N GLU A 99 7.16 27.87 7.02
CA GLU A 99 6.30 28.51 6.02
C GLU A 99 6.70 28.13 4.59
N LYS A 100 8.00 28.12 4.27
CA LYS A 100 8.51 27.80 2.93
C LYS A 100 8.27 26.34 2.53
N GLU A 101 8.45 25.40 3.45
CA GLU A 101 8.24 23.96 3.21
C GLU A 101 6.76 23.56 3.33
N GLY A 102 5.87 24.52 3.62
CA GLY A 102 4.42 24.28 3.75
C GLY A 102 4.08 23.30 4.87
N VAL A 103 4.92 23.24 5.91
CA VAL A 103 4.70 22.38 7.07
C VAL A 103 3.83 23.14 8.05
N SER A 104 2.53 23.19 7.78
CA SER A 104 1.55 23.61 8.78
C SER A 104 1.31 22.46 9.75
N ASP A 105 1.30 22.74 11.05
CA ASP A 105 0.77 21.81 12.05
C ASP A 105 -0.75 21.71 11.88
N SER A 106 -1.16 20.94 10.88
CA SER A 106 -2.55 20.64 10.55
C SER A 106 -2.56 19.31 9.80
N ALA A 107 -3.40 18.33 10.05
CA ALA A 107 -4.59 18.29 10.88
C ALA A 107 -4.93 16.80 11.00
N VAL A 108 -4.39 16.15 12.00
CA VAL A 108 -4.90 14.84 12.37
C VAL A 108 -5.05 14.88 13.87
N GLU A 109 -6.27 15.17 14.32
CA GLU A 109 -6.64 15.00 15.71
C GLU A 109 -6.27 13.56 16.08
N LYS A 110 -5.51 13.37 17.14
CA LYS A 110 -5.09 12.04 17.56
C LYS A 110 -5.96 11.62 18.73
N ASP A 111 -6.56 10.44 18.63
CA ASP A 111 -7.26 9.82 19.75
C ASP A 111 -6.32 9.65 20.96
N GLU A 112 -6.87 9.32 22.13
CA GLU A 112 -6.12 9.04 23.38
C GLU A 112 -5.00 7.99 23.21
N PHE A 113 -5.03 7.21 22.12
CA PHE A 113 -4.05 6.20 21.77
C PHE A 113 -3.10 6.59 20.62
N GLY A 114 -3.06 7.87 20.22
CA GLY A 114 -2.12 8.39 19.22
C GLY A 114 -2.45 7.99 17.77
N ARG A 115 -3.64 7.44 17.53
CA ARG A 115 -4.13 7.09 16.19
C ARG A 115 -4.72 8.31 15.52
N PRO A 116 -4.55 8.46 14.20
CA PRO A 116 -5.22 9.51 13.45
C PRO A 116 -6.75 9.36 13.51
N MET A 117 -7.45 10.39 13.99
CA MET A 117 -8.92 10.52 13.98
C MET A 117 -9.41 10.97 12.61
#